data_AF-S7WX28-F1
#
_entry.id   AF-S7WX28-F1
#
_cell.length_a   1.000
_cell.length_b   1.000
_cell.length_c   1.000
_cell.angle_alpha   90.00
_cell.angle_beta   90.00
_cell.angle_gamma   90.00
#
_symmetry.space_group_name_H-M   'P 1'
#
loop_
_entity.id
_entity.type
_entity.pdbx_description
1 polymer ?
#
loop_
_entity_poly.entity_id
_entity_poly.type
_entity_poly.pdbx_seq_one_letter_code
_entity_poly.pdbx_strand_id
1 'polypeptide(L)'
;MSSNWRWQQLVMRAYYDAYIQDRLAFEKMLETEAYVILEQANTIGADKAMAQALKHINKADTELVSQDLKEKVFDYGEKLFQSIGAQSSVEMYQARSAERGAVLDFIDYPLNNRWWLEDEFKKIAMFKSEEEKLTRLEFIKNYEFPGEGSFYDNISSADAMHVTSKTDDAIDFLWENDGLSKKRLSTQLFQFSPTLEYSGLDATSDYLIRVSGYGEALLRANGQRLQPTKYEKNFEEFKEFPLSKDLITDGKLKISFDKPDEEHLNWRKQSRVTDVWVIKQ
;
A
#
# COMPACT_ATOMS: atom_id res chain seq x y z
N MET A 1 -31.73 -25.79 3.57
CA MET A 1 -30.35 -25.29 3.78
C MET A 1 -30.25 -23.77 3.84
N SER A 2 -31.18 -23.02 3.23
CA SER A 2 -31.19 -21.55 3.19
C SER A 2 -31.26 -20.84 4.55
N SER A 3 -31.69 -21.51 5.62
CA SER A 3 -31.73 -20.98 7.00
C SER A 3 -30.51 -21.33 7.86
N ASN A 4 -29.55 -22.09 7.33
CA ASN A 4 -28.33 -22.41 8.06
C ASN A 4 -27.33 -21.25 7.92
N TRP A 5 -27.15 -20.48 8.99
CA TRP A 5 -26.28 -19.30 8.98
C TRP A 5 -24.81 -19.61 8.65
N ARG A 6 -24.30 -20.81 9.00
CA ARG A 6 -22.92 -21.19 8.64
C ARG A 6 -22.78 -21.35 7.13
N TRP A 7 -23.81 -21.91 6.48
CA TRP A 7 -23.84 -22.00 5.02
C TRP A 7 -23.98 -20.62 4.39
N GLN A 8 -24.88 -19.77 4.91
CA GLN A 8 -25.03 -18.38 4.43
C GLN A 8 -23.71 -17.60 4.52
N GLN A 9 -22.96 -17.75 5.62
CA GLN A 9 -21.67 -17.08 5.82
C GLN A 9 -20.64 -17.52 4.79
N LEU A 10 -20.49 -18.83 4.56
CA LEU A 10 -19.56 -19.36 3.56
C LEU A 10 -19.92 -18.89 2.15
N VAL A 11 -21.21 -18.87 1.81
CA VAL A 11 -21.68 -18.43 0.50
C VAL A 11 -21.51 -16.92 0.31
N MET A 12 -21.82 -16.11 1.33
CA MET A 12 -21.52 -14.67 1.30
C MET A 12 -20.04 -14.42 1.03
N ARG A 13 -19.16 -15.14 1.76
CA ARG A 13 -17.71 -15.02 1.61
C ARG A 13 -17.25 -15.39 0.20
N ALA A 14 -17.77 -16.49 -0.35
CA ALA A 14 -17.42 -16.91 -1.71
C ALA A 14 -17.81 -15.87 -2.77
N TYR A 15 -19.02 -15.28 -2.67
CA TYR A 15 -19.42 -14.19 -3.58
C TYR A 15 -18.59 -12.92 -3.38
N TYR A 16 -18.26 -12.58 -2.13
CA TYR A 16 -17.42 -11.43 -1.81
C TYR A 16 -16.03 -11.58 -2.43
N ASP A 17 -15.36 -12.72 -2.20
CA ASP A 17 -14.04 -12.98 -2.74
C ASP A 17 -14.04 -12.98 -4.28
N ALA A 18 -15.03 -13.58 -4.92
CA ALA A 18 -15.17 -13.57 -6.38
C ALA A 18 -15.37 -12.16 -6.94
N TYR A 19 -16.25 -11.35 -6.31
CA TYR A 19 -16.44 -9.95 -6.70
C TYR A 19 -15.17 -9.13 -6.57
N ILE A 20 -14.45 -9.27 -5.45
CA ILE A 20 -13.19 -8.57 -5.21
C ILE A 20 -12.11 -9.01 -6.19
N GLN A 21 -12.06 -10.30 -6.56
CA GLN A 21 -11.11 -10.79 -7.56
C GLN A 21 -11.32 -10.16 -8.93
N ASP A 22 -12.57 -10.09 -9.40
CA ASP A 22 -12.90 -9.46 -10.69
C ASP A 22 -12.58 -7.96 -10.67
N ARG A 23 -12.92 -7.26 -9.59
CA ARG A 23 -12.56 -5.85 -9.39
C ARG A 23 -11.06 -5.63 -9.34
N LEU A 24 -10.32 -6.45 -8.61
CA LEU A 24 -8.87 -6.32 -8.50
C LEU A 24 -8.21 -6.42 -9.87
N ALA A 25 -8.61 -7.41 -10.67
CA ALA A 25 -8.09 -7.59 -12.03
C ALA A 25 -8.39 -6.36 -12.91
N PHE A 26 -9.63 -5.86 -12.88
CA PHE A 26 -10.03 -4.69 -13.65
C PHE A 26 -9.30 -3.42 -13.21
N GLU A 27 -9.26 -3.14 -11.91
CA GLU A 27 -8.65 -1.93 -11.36
C GLU A 27 -7.12 -1.92 -11.52
N LYS A 28 -6.45 -3.08 -11.44
CA LYS A 28 -5.02 -3.18 -11.72
C LYS A 28 -4.68 -3.00 -13.19
N MET A 29 -5.54 -3.48 -14.09
CA MET A 29 -5.41 -3.19 -15.52
C MET A 29 -5.51 -1.69 -15.78
N LEU A 30 -6.52 -1.01 -15.22
CA LEU A 30 -6.69 0.44 -15.35
C LEU A 30 -5.49 1.22 -14.78
N GLU A 31 -4.95 0.83 -13.64
CA GLU A 31 -3.75 1.44 -13.03
C GLU A 31 -2.52 1.28 -13.94
N THR A 32 -2.31 0.09 -14.50
CA THR A 32 -1.21 -0.20 -15.44
C THR A 32 -1.32 0.65 -16.70
N GLU A 33 -2.50 0.71 -17.31
CA GLU A 33 -2.76 1.53 -18.51
C GLU A 33 -2.62 3.04 -18.21
N ALA A 34 -2.99 3.49 -17.01
CA ALA A 34 -2.77 4.86 -16.57
C ALA A 34 -1.27 5.20 -16.50
N TYR A 35 -0.43 4.27 -16.03
CA TYR A 35 1.03 4.47 -16.04
C TYR A 35 1.62 4.54 -17.45
N VAL A 36 1.11 3.75 -18.41
CA VAL A 36 1.48 3.88 -19.83
C VAL A 36 1.13 5.26 -20.39
N ILE A 37 0.01 5.86 -19.95
CA ILE A 37 -0.33 7.24 -20.34
C ILE A 37 0.66 8.24 -19.72
N LEU A 38 1.07 8.04 -18.46
CA LEU A 38 2.06 8.91 -17.80
C LEU A 38 3.44 8.87 -18.47
N GLU A 39 3.84 7.74 -19.08
CA GLU A 39 5.09 7.64 -19.86
C GLU A 39 5.16 8.66 -21.00
N GLN A 40 4.02 9.08 -21.52
CA GLN A 40 3.93 10.05 -22.61
C GLN A 40 4.11 11.50 -22.13
N ALA A 41 4.24 11.76 -20.82
CA ALA A 41 4.31 13.11 -20.24
C ALA A 41 5.41 13.98 -20.88
N ASN A 42 6.57 13.41 -21.19
CA ASN A 42 7.66 14.12 -21.88
C ASN A 42 7.28 14.59 -23.30
N THR A 43 6.29 13.95 -23.94
CA THR A 43 5.84 14.27 -25.30
C THR A 43 4.59 15.15 -25.31
N ILE A 44 3.63 14.88 -24.42
CA ILE A 44 2.32 15.55 -24.43
C ILE A 44 2.14 16.61 -23.33
N GLY A 45 3.11 16.74 -22.43
CA GLY A 45 3.07 17.60 -21.24
C GLY A 45 2.47 16.89 -20.02
N ALA A 46 3.03 17.16 -18.84
CA ALA A 46 2.66 16.54 -17.57
C ALA A 46 1.18 16.73 -17.24
N ASP A 47 0.65 17.95 -17.38
CA ASP A 47 -0.75 18.25 -17.05
C ASP A 47 -1.73 17.46 -17.94
N LYS A 48 -1.41 17.31 -19.22
CA LYS A 48 -2.24 16.55 -20.16
C LYS A 48 -2.16 15.05 -19.88
N ALA A 49 -0.97 14.53 -19.59
CA ALA A 49 -0.78 13.13 -19.21
C ALA A 49 -1.53 12.79 -17.92
N MET A 50 -1.41 13.61 -16.86
CA MET A 50 -2.15 13.44 -15.61
C MET A 50 -3.67 13.46 -15.83
N ALA A 51 -4.18 14.41 -16.61
CA ALA A 51 -5.62 14.48 -16.90
C ALA A 51 -6.14 13.25 -17.66
N GLN A 52 -5.37 12.74 -18.62
CA GLN A 52 -5.72 11.52 -19.37
C GLN A 52 -5.65 10.27 -18.50
N ALA A 53 -4.57 10.12 -17.72
CA ALA A 53 -4.39 9.00 -16.79
C ALA A 53 -5.51 8.97 -15.75
N LEU A 54 -5.86 10.13 -15.18
CA LEU A 54 -6.94 10.24 -14.20
C LEU A 54 -8.30 9.90 -14.80
N LYS A 55 -8.60 10.40 -16.01
CA LYS A 55 -9.83 10.05 -16.72
C LYS A 55 -9.92 8.53 -16.95
N HIS A 56 -8.80 7.89 -17.28
CA HIS A 56 -8.75 6.47 -17.56
C HIS A 56 -8.93 5.61 -16.31
N ILE A 57 -8.19 5.90 -15.23
CA ILE A 57 -8.28 5.12 -13.99
C ILE A 57 -9.64 5.26 -13.30
N ASN A 58 -10.34 6.39 -13.49
CA ASN A 58 -11.68 6.63 -12.96
C ASN A 58 -12.80 5.88 -13.69
N LYS A 59 -12.50 5.12 -14.75
CA LYS A 59 -13.45 4.18 -15.33
C LYS A 59 -13.95 3.16 -14.31
N ALA A 60 -13.19 2.87 -13.25
CA ALA A 60 -13.63 2.03 -12.13
C ALA A 60 -14.97 2.46 -11.50
N ASP A 61 -15.32 3.76 -11.54
CA ASP A 61 -16.58 4.27 -10.98
C ASP A 61 -17.75 4.22 -11.98
N THR A 62 -17.47 4.05 -13.28
CA THR A 62 -18.50 4.11 -14.34
C THR A 62 -18.70 2.80 -15.07
N GLU A 63 -17.66 1.99 -15.18
CA GLU A 63 -17.64 0.68 -15.84
C GLU A 63 -17.63 -0.41 -14.77
N LEU A 64 -18.77 -0.56 -14.09
CA LEU A 64 -18.91 -1.45 -12.94
C LEU A 64 -18.83 -2.93 -13.36
N VAL A 65 -17.97 -3.70 -12.70
CA VAL A 65 -17.75 -5.14 -12.98
C VAL A 65 -18.55 -6.02 -12.03
N SER A 66 -19.00 -7.18 -12.51
CA SER A 66 -19.60 -8.28 -11.73
C SER A 66 -20.62 -7.85 -10.67
N GLN A 67 -21.51 -6.92 -11.02
CA GLN A 67 -22.50 -6.35 -10.10
C GLN A 67 -23.50 -7.39 -9.60
N ASP A 68 -23.75 -8.45 -10.37
CA ASP A 68 -24.56 -9.58 -9.94
C ASP A 68 -23.94 -10.32 -8.73
N LEU A 69 -22.61 -10.44 -8.67
CA LEU A 69 -21.92 -11.01 -7.50
C LEU A 69 -22.07 -10.10 -6.28
N LYS A 70 -21.90 -8.79 -6.47
CA LYS A 70 -22.10 -7.79 -5.41
C LYS A 70 -23.52 -7.87 -4.85
N GLU A 71 -24.54 -7.92 -5.70
CA GLU A 71 -25.93 -8.10 -5.28
C GLU A 71 -26.09 -9.36 -4.42
N LYS A 72 -25.45 -10.48 -4.78
CA LYS A 72 -25.45 -11.69 -3.94
C LYS A 72 -24.81 -11.48 -2.59
N VAL A 73 -23.73 -10.71 -2.50
CA VAL A 73 -23.11 -10.37 -1.20
C VAL A 73 -24.11 -9.66 -0.30
N PHE A 74 -24.81 -8.63 -0.80
CA PHE A 74 -25.82 -7.91 -0.03
C PHE A 74 -27.02 -8.80 0.33
N ASP A 75 -27.53 -9.62 -0.61
CA ASP A 75 -28.59 -10.60 -0.35
C ASP A 75 -28.24 -11.54 0.82
N TYR A 76 -26.99 -12.00 0.89
CA TYR A 76 -26.55 -12.88 1.97
C TYR A 76 -26.21 -12.12 3.26
N GLY A 77 -25.74 -10.88 3.17
CA GLY A 77 -25.61 -9.98 4.32
C GLY A 77 -26.95 -9.81 5.05
N GLU A 78 -28.02 -9.52 4.30
CA GLU A 78 -29.38 -9.42 4.83
C GLU A 78 -29.84 -10.73 5.48
N LYS A 79 -29.62 -11.87 4.81
CA LYS A 79 -30.00 -13.19 5.36
C LYS A 79 -29.28 -13.49 6.67
N LEU A 80 -27.99 -13.13 6.79
CA LEU A 80 -27.22 -13.32 8.00
C LEU A 80 -27.71 -12.40 9.13
N PHE A 81 -28.04 -11.15 8.81
CA PHE A 81 -28.67 -10.24 9.76
C PHE A 81 -29.99 -10.82 10.28
N GLN A 82 -30.87 -11.29 9.41
CA GLN A 82 -32.14 -11.91 9.81
C GLN A 82 -31.96 -13.23 10.59
N SER A 83 -30.93 -14.01 10.27
CA SER A 83 -30.73 -15.34 10.88
C SER A 83 -30.06 -15.28 12.25
N ILE A 84 -29.06 -14.41 12.42
CA ILE A 84 -28.22 -14.36 13.63
C ILE A 84 -27.89 -12.93 14.11
N GLY A 85 -28.43 -11.89 13.49
CA GLY A 85 -28.13 -10.50 13.83
C GLY A 85 -26.73 -10.05 13.40
N ALA A 86 -26.16 -10.63 12.34
CA ALA A 86 -24.84 -10.25 11.85
C ALA A 86 -24.81 -8.78 11.40
N GLN A 87 -23.95 -7.98 12.02
CA GLN A 87 -23.87 -6.53 11.81
C GLN A 87 -22.82 -6.16 10.74
N SER A 88 -23.06 -6.51 9.47
CA SER A 88 -22.05 -6.36 8.41
C SER A 88 -21.96 -4.98 7.76
N SER A 89 -22.68 -3.99 8.29
CA SER A 89 -22.68 -2.58 7.87
C SER A 89 -23.10 -1.70 9.05
N VAL A 90 -22.53 -0.51 9.17
CA VAL A 90 -22.92 0.47 10.20
C VAL A 90 -24.34 0.98 9.95
N GLU A 91 -24.62 1.49 8.75
CA GLU A 91 -25.90 2.12 8.44
C GLU A 91 -27.04 1.09 8.34
N MET A 92 -26.81 -0.02 7.61
CA MET A 92 -27.87 -1.00 7.36
C MET A 92 -28.09 -1.96 8.53
N TYR A 93 -27.01 -2.36 9.21
CA TYR A 93 -27.03 -3.46 10.18
C TYR A 93 -26.52 -3.07 11.58
N GLN A 94 -26.38 -1.78 11.85
CA GLN A 94 -26.09 -1.21 13.16
C GLN A 94 -24.77 -1.72 13.76
N ALA A 95 -23.78 -2.02 12.92
CA ALA A 95 -22.42 -2.26 13.43
C ALA A 95 -21.97 -1.07 14.27
N ARG A 96 -21.27 -1.36 15.37
CA ARG A 96 -20.82 -0.34 16.32
C ARG A 96 -19.96 0.74 15.66
N SER A 97 -19.09 0.33 14.73
CA SER A 97 -18.23 1.19 13.94
C SER A 97 -17.71 0.42 12.73
N ALA A 98 -17.12 1.13 11.77
CA ALA A 98 -16.63 0.52 10.54
C ALA A 98 -15.50 -0.51 10.78
N GLU A 99 -14.68 -0.34 11.83
CA GLU A 99 -13.66 -1.32 12.30
C GLU A 99 -14.25 -2.67 12.76
N ARG A 100 -15.56 -2.74 13.02
CA ARG A 100 -16.20 -3.84 13.78
C ARG A 100 -17.05 -4.72 12.90
N GLY A 101 -16.44 -5.26 11.84
CA GLY A 101 -17.07 -6.27 10.97
C GLY A 101 -17.99 -5.69 9.90
N ALA A 102 -17.95 -4.37 9.66
CA ALA A 102 -18.76 -3.66 8.68
C ALA A 102 -18.26 -3.83 7.24
N VAL A 103 -18.00 -5.07 6.81
CA VAL A 103 -17.32 -5.41 5.56
C VAL A 103 -18.06 -4.94 4.30
N LEU A 104 -19.38 -4.74 4.38
CA LEU A 104 -20.18 -4.26 3.24
C LEU A 104 -19.92 -2.77 2.95
N ASP A 105 -19.54 -2.00 3.96
CA ASP A 105 -19.29 -0.56 3.81
C ASP A 105 -18.00 -0.30 3.00
N PHE A 106 -17.11 -1.30 2.91
CA PHE A 106 -15.84 -1.25 2.19
C PHE A 106 -15.84 -2.05 0.89
N ILE A 107 -16.98 -2.61 0.48
CA ILE A 107 -17.05 -3.52 -0.67
C ILE A 107 -16.61 -2.85 -1.98
N ASP A 108 -16.70 -1.52 -2.06
CA ASP A 108 -16.27 -0.70 -3.20
C ASP A 108 -15.01 0.14 -2.92
N TYR A 109 -14.32 -0.09 -1.79
CA TYR A 109 -13.05 0.58 -1.52
C TYR A 109 -12.06 0.27 -2.68
N PRO A 110 -11.28 1.26 -3.17
CA PRO A 110 -10.37 1.04 -4.29
C PRO A 110 -9.34 -0.04 -4.00
N LEU A 111 -9.11 -0.91 -4.99
CA LEU A 111 -8.12 -1.98 -4.93
C LEU A 111 -6.81 -1.62 -5.66
N ASN A 112 -6.71 -0.37 -6.11
CA ASN A 112 -5.54 0.25 -6.72
C ASN A 112 -5.26 1.63 -6.10
N ASN A 113 -4.20 2.33 -6.54
CA ASN A 113 -3.84 3.62 -5.95
C ASN A 113 -4.58 4.83 -6.55
N ARG A 114 -5.79 4.67 -7.13
CA ARG A 114 -6.50 5.78 -7.82
C ARG A 114 -6.74 7.01 -6.94
N TRP A 115 -7.18 6.81 -5.70
CA TRP A 115 -7.43 7.90 -4.76
C TRP A 115 -6.15 8.64 -4.38
N TRP A 116 -5.04 7.92 -4.27
CA TRP A 116 -3.73 8.50 -4.02
C TRP A 116 -3.24 9.28 -5.25
N LEU A 117 -3.36 8.72 -6.46
CA LEU A 117 -2.98 9.37 -7.71
C LEU A 117 -3.76 10.67 -7.95
N GLU A 118 -5.05 10.69 -7.64
CA GLU A 118 -5.87 11.91 -7.67
C GLU A 118 -5.27 13.04 -6.85
N ASP A 119 -4.85 12.73 -5.62
CA ASP A 119 -4.33 13.73 -4.69
C ASP A 119 -2.88 14.11 -5.04
N GLU A 120 -2.08 13.16 -5.52
CA GLU A 120 -0.74 13.44 -6.06
C GLU A 120 -0.79 14.35 -7.28
N PHE A 121 -1.69 14.12 -8.23
CA PHE A 121 -1.81 14.97 -9.42
C PHE A 121 -2.22 16.41 -9.07
N LYS A 122 -3.06 16.60 -8.03
CA LYS A 122 -3.37 17.95 -7.52
C LYS A 122 -2.12 18.64 -6.96
N LYS A 123 -1.26 17.91 -6.25
CA LYS A 123 0.02 18.46 -5.72
C LYS A 123 0.97 18.81 -6.88
N ILE A 124 1.14 17.91 -7.84
CA ILE A 124 2.04 18.08 -8.99
C ILE A 124 1.60 19.27 -9.86
N ALA A 125 0.29 19.45 -10.07
CA ALA A 125 -0.23 20.58 -10.83
C ALA A 125 0.19 21.95 -10.27
N MET A 126 0.52 22.03 -8.98
CA MET A 126 0.97 23.25 -8.30
C MET A 126 2.48 23.53 -8.43
N PHE A 127 3.26 22.60 -9.00
CA PHE A 127 4.69 22.82 -9.23
C PHE A 127 4.94 23.92 -10.26
N LYS A 128 6.10 24.59 -10.13
CA LYS A 128 6.39 25.82 -10.87
C LYS A 128 6.94 25.54 -12.25
N SER A 129 7.65 24.43 -12.42
CA SER A 129 8.25 24.05 -13.70
C SER A 129 7.73 22.71 -14.21
N GLU A 130 7.75 22.55 -15.53
CA GLU A 130 7.44 21.28 -16.18
C GLU A 130 8.45 20.19 -15.77
N GLU A 131 9.72 20.55 -15.58
CA GLU A 131 10.78 19.65 -15.13
C GLU A 131 10.50 19.05 -13.74
N GLU A 132 10.02 19.87 -12.79
CA GLU A 132 9.61 19.40 -11.47
C GLU A 132 8.44 18.40 -11.57
N LYS A 133 7.47 18.69 -12.45
CA LYS A 133 6.32 17.80 -12.68
C LYS A 133 6.76 16.47 -13.26
N LEU A 134 7.56 16.49 -14.32
CA LEU A 134 8.08 15.30 -15.00
C LEU A 134 8.91 14.45 -14.04
N THR A 135 9.75 15.08 -13.21
CA THR A 135 10.55 14.37 -12.18
C THR A 135 9.65 13.63 -11.19
N ARG A 136 8.58 14.26 -10.70
CA ARG A 136 7.65 13.60 -9.77
C ARG A 136 6.83 12.50 -10.44
N LEU A 137 6.42 12.68 -11.69
CA LEU A 137 5.72 11.64 -12.45
C LEU A 137 6.63 10.43 -12.71
N GLU A 138 7.90 10.66 -13.02
CA GLU A 138 8.88 9.59 -13.18
C GLU A 138 9.07 8.80 -11.88
N PHE A 139 9.12 9.49 -10.74
CA PHE A 139 9.14 8.84 -9.43
C PHE A 139 7.88 7.99 -9.17
N ILE A 140 6.69 8.51 -9.48
CA ILE A 140 5.44 7.77 -9.29
C ILE A 140 5.41 6.49 -10.14
N LYS A 141 5.85 6.58 -11.40
CA LYS A 141 5.89 5.45 -12.33
C LYS A 141 6.86 4.35 -11.86
N ASN A 142 8.02 4.75 -11.35
CA ASN A 142 9.07 3.82 -10.92
C ASN A 142 9.03 3.51 -9.42
N TYR A 143 7.93 3.85 -8.72
CA TYR A 143 7.85 3.74 -7.26
C TYR A 143 8.19 2.34 -6.77
N GLU A 144 7.62 1.31 -7.40
CA GLU A 144 7.82 -0.11 -7.04
C GLU A 144 8.99 -0.75 -7.81
N PHE A 145 9.56 -0.02 -8.77
CA PHE A 145 10.61 -0.51 -9.68
C PHE A 145 11.79 0.46 -9.69
N PRO A 146 12.61 0.49 -8.61
CA PRO A 146 13.69 1.46 -8.44
C PRO A 146 14.86 1.34 -9.46
N GLY A 147 14.82 0.36 -10.36
CA GLY A 147 15.81 0.15 -11.42
C GLY A 147 16.53 -1.20 -11.30
N GLU A 148 17.37 -1.51 -12.29
CA GLU A 148 18.11 -2.76 -12.36
C GLU A 148 19.05 -2.93 -11.15
N GLY A 149 19.09 -4.15 -10.60
CA GLY A 149 19.91 -4.47 -9.42
C GLY A 149 19.44 -3.82 -8.11
N SER A 150 18.28 -3.18 -8.12
CA SER A 150 17.63 -2.58 -6.96
C SER A 150 16.38 -3.37 -6.54
N PHE A 151 15.94 -3.18 -5.30
CA PHE A 151 14.83 -3.94 -4.70
C PHE A 151 13.84 -2.99 -4.02
N TYR A 152 12.58 -3.42 -3.92
CA TYR A 152 11.51 -2.74 -3.22
C TYR A 152 10.66 -3.77 -2.48
N ASP A 153 10.25 -3.45 -1.24
CA ASP A 153 9.35 -4.25 -0.43
C ASP A 153 8.31 -3.35 0.25
N ASN A 154 7.03 -3.70 0.05
CA ASN A 154 5.90 -3.22 0.83
C ASN A 154 5.75 -4.13 2.06
N ILE A 155 6.06 -3.61 3.26
CA ILE A 155 6.46 -4.41 4.42
C ILE A 155 5.45 -5.47 4.88
N SER A 156 4.15 -5.22 4.78
CA SER A 156 3.11 -6.16 5.23
C SER A 156 2.22 -6.63 4.09
N SER A 157 2.67 -6.48 2.85
CA SER A 157 1.95 -6.98 1.70
C SER A 157 2.22 -8.47 1.46
N ALA A 158 1.24 -9.15 0.86
CA ALA A 158 1.36 -10.57 0.52
C ALA A 158 2.40 -10.85 -0.58
N ASP A 159 2.82 -9.82 -1.32
CA ASP A 159 3.86 -9.87 -2.36
C ASP A 159 5.26 -9.49 -1.86
N ALA A 160 5.41 -9.12 -0.58
CA ALA A 160 6.71 -8.79 0.01
C ALA A 160 7.65 -10.00 -0.06
N MET A 161 8.80 -9.83 -0.73
CA MET A 161 9.71 -10.95 -1.00
C MET A 161 10.79 -11.11 0.05
N HIS A 162 11.25 -10.00 0.63
CA HIS A 162 12.42 -10.00 1.51
C HIS A 162 12.05 -9.87 2.99
N VAL A 163 10.79 -9.60 3.32
CA VAL A 163 10.33 -9.46 4.70
C VAL A 163 10.29 -10.83 5.37
N THR A 164 11.05 -10.99 6.47
CA THR A 164 11.18 -12.25 7.21
C THR A 164 10.44 -12.23 8.56
N SER A 165 10.16 -11.03 9.08
CA SER A 165 9.32 -10.86 10.27
C SER A 165 7.84 -11.11 9.94
N LYS A 166 7.09 -11.53 10.95
CA LYS A 166 5.66 -11.80 10.85
C LYS A 166 4.88 -11.00 11.89
N THR A 167 3.66 -10.67 11.54
CA THR A 167 2.63 -10.05 12.37
C THR A 167 1.46 -11.03 12.45
N ASP A 168 1.03 -11.39 13.66
CA ASP A 168 -0.01 -12.41 13.88
C ASP A 168 -1.35 -11.81 14.36
N ASP A 169 -1.42 -10.49 14.50
CA ASP A 169 -2.51 -9.77 15.17
C ASP A 169 -3.25 -8.76 14.29
N ALA A 170 -2.96 -8.72 12.99
CA ALA A 170 -3.59 -7.83 12.00
C ALA A 170 -3.52 -6.32 12.38
N ILE A 171 -2.53 -5.92 13.20
CA ILE A 171 -2.29 -4.51 13.55
C ILE A 171 -1.40 -3.78 12.54
N ASP A 172 -1.00 -4.48 11.48
CA ASP A 172 -0.20 -4.02 10.36
C ASP A 172 -1.00 -3.21 9.32
N PHE A 173 -2.27 -2.92 9.59
CA PHE A 173 -3.11 -2.05 8.77
C PHE A 173 -3.34 -0.71 9.46
N LEU A 174 -3.02 0.38 8.75
CA LEU A 174 -3.25 1.74 9.20
C LEU A 174 -4.74 2.08 9.11
N TRP A 175 -5.43 2.08 10.25
CA TRP A 175 -6.80 2.52 10.32
C TRP A 175 -6.92 4.03 10.56
N GLU A 176 -7.25 4.78 9.52
CA GLU A 176 -7.51 6.23 9.55
C GLU A 176 -8.81 6.55 8.80
N ASN A 177 -9.44 7.68 9.14
CA ASN A 177 -10.65 8.18 8.48
C ASN A 177 -11.75 7.10 8.34
N ASP A 178 -12.00 6.35 9.43
CA ASP A 178 -12.95 5.23 9.44
C ASP A 178 -12.69 4.19 8.34
N GLY A 179 -11.43 3.96 8.00
CA GLY A 179 -10.99 3.00 6.98
C GLY A 179 -10.98 3.56 5.56
N LEU A 180 -11.44 4.80 5.35
CA LEU A 180 -11.48 5.47 4.05
C LEU A 180 -10.24 6.35 3.83
N SER A 181 -9.07 5.72 3.88
CA SER A 181 -7.80 6.41 3.62
C SER A 181 -7.56 6.62 2.13
N LYS A 182 -7.08 7.82 1.75
CA LYS A 182 -6.60 8.14 0.41
C LYS A 182 -5.08 8.04 0.27
N LYS A 183 -4.38 7.61 1.33
CA LYS A 183 -2.93 7.33 1.27
C LYS A 183 -2.67 6.20 0.26
N ARG A 184 -1.44 6.13 -0.23
CA ARG A 184 -1.03 4.98 -1.06
C ARG A 184 -1.34 3.67 -0.33
N LEU A 185 -1.76 2.63 -1.06
CA LEU A 185 -2.09 1.35 -0.45
C LEU A 185 -0.92 0.76 0.35
N SER A 186 0.32 0.94 -0.11
CA SER A 186 1.51 0.50 0.65
C SER A 186 1.74 1.29 1.93
N THR A 187 1.49 2.61 1.94
CA THR A 187 1.54 3.45 3.16
C THR A 187 0.56 2.96 4.24
N GLN A 188 -0.49 2.25 3.86
CA GLN A 188 -1.49 1.72 4.79
C GLN A 188 -1.08 0.38 5.40
N LEU A 189 0.02 -0.22 4.95
CA LEU A 189 0.59 -1.46 5.47
C LEU A 189 1.89 -1.16 6.21
N PHE A 190 2.08 -1.72 7.40
CA PHE A 190 3.30 -1.44 8.16
C PHE A 190 3.68 -2.52 9.16
N GLN A 191 4.94 -2.48 9.61
CA GLN A 191 5.38 -3.12 10.85
C GLN A 191 6.13 -2.11 11.72
N PHE A 192 6.10 -2.29 13.04
CA PHE A 192 6.84 -1.41 13.96
C PHE A 192 8.36 -1.61 13.85
N SER A 193 8.81 -2.84 13.65
CA SER A 193 10.24 -3.19 13.56
C SER A 193 10.44 -4.40 12.65
N PRO A 194 10.20 -4.25 11.33
CA PRO A 194 10.35 -5.36 10.41
C PRO A 194 11.81 -5.85 10.33
N THR A 195 11.99 -7.09 9.88
CA THR A 195 13.29 -7.62 9.48
C THR A 195 13.21 -8.03 8.03
N LEU A 196 14.20 -7.63 7.23
CA LEU A 196 14.29 -7.98 5.83
C LEU A 196 15.62 -8.68 5.54
N GLU A 197 15.60 -9.66 4.65
CA GLU A 197 16.79 -10.37 4.20
C GLU A 197 16.83 -10.44 2.67
N TYR A 198 17.90 -9.92 2.10
CA TYR A 198 18.16 -9.87 0.68
C TYR A 198 19.36 -10.76 0.34
N SER A 199 19.32 -11.35 -0.86
CA SER A 199 20.40 -12.14 -1.42
C SER A 199 20.61 -11.80 -2.88
N GLY A 200 21.83 -11.96 -3.38
CA GLY A 200 22.16 -11.67 -4.78
C GLY A 200 22.41 -10.19 -5.06
N LEU A 201 22.79 -9.40 -4.04
CA LEU A 201 23.30 -8.05 -4.26
C LEU A 201 24.66 -8.11 -4.96
N ASP A 202 24.97 -7.07 -5.74
CA ASP A 202 26.30 -6.86 -6.30
C ASP A 202 27.26 -6.42 -5.19
N ALA A 203 28.08 -7.36 -4.73
CA ALA A 203 29.06 -7.13 -3.66
C ALA A 203 30.14 -6.08 -4.00
N THR A 204 30.19 -5.58 -5.24
CA THR A 204 31.14 -4.55 -5.67
C THR A 204 30.55 -3.14 -5.68
N SER A 205 29.23 -3.02 -5.53
CA SER A 205 28.48 -1.77 -5.59
C SER A 205 28.06 -1.27 -4.22
N ASP A 206 28.07 0.05 -4.06
CA ASP A 206 27.39 0.70 -2.95
C ASP A 206 25.88 0.78 -3.24
N TYR A 207 25.10 0.92 -2.17
CA TYR A 207 23.65 0.99 -2.24
C TYR A 207 23.13 2.15 -1.38
N LEU A 208 21.91 2.58 -1.64
CA LEU A 208 21.14 3.47 -0.79
C LEU A 208 19.93 2.70 -0.28
N ILE A 209 19.83 2.53 1.03
CA ILE A 209 18.60 2.05 1.64
C ILE A 209 17.68 3.24 1.85
N ARG A 210 16.54 3.27 1.18
CA ARG A 210 15.48 4.26 1.40
C ARG A 210 14.36 3.60 2.20
N VAL A 211 13.81 4.33 3.16
CA VAL A 211 12.74 3.85 4.04
C VAL A 211 11.63 4.89 4.08
N SER A 212 10.39 4.44 3.92
CA SER A 212 9.19 5.24 4.23
C SER A 212 8.43 4.64 5.41
N GLY A 213 7.59 5.46 6.03
CA GLY A 213 6.85 5.14 7.23
C GLY A 213 6.57 6.37 8.08
N TYR A 214 6.35 6.19 9.37
CA TYR A 214 6.07 7.28 10.31
C TYR A 214 7.02 7.22 11.50
N GLY A 215 7.47 8.38 11.98
CA GLY A 215 8.36 8.49 13.13
C GLY A 215 9.80 8.07 12.82
N GLU A 216 10.41 7.36 13.75
CA GLU A 216 11.79 6.87 13.71
C GLU A 216 11.96 5.63 12.82
N ALA A 217 13.09 5.54 12.12
CA ALA A 217 13.55 4.31 11.47
C ALA A 217 14.99 4.05 11.87
N LEU A 218 15.13 3.33 12.97
CA LEU A 218 16.39 3.09 13.64
C LEU A 218 17.17 1.93 12.98
N LEU A 219 17.58 2.12 11.72
CA LEU A 219 18.02 1.06 10.81
C LEU A 219 19.43 0.50 11.09
N ARG A 220 19.55 -0.83 11.06
CA ARG A 220 20.80 -1.58 10.98
C ARG A 220 20.89 -2.36 9.67
N ALA A 221 22.09 -2.42 9.11
CA ALA A 221 22.46 -3.29 8.00
C ALA A 221 23.54 -4.27 8.48
N ASN A 222 23.27 -5.58 8.38
CA ASN A 222 24.15 -6.65 8.85
C ASN A 222 24.68 -6.41 10.28
N GLY A 223 23.78 -5.95 11.17
CA GLY A 223 24.07 -5.66 12.57
C GLY A 223 24.70 -4.28 12.84
N GLN A 224 25.25 -3.61 11.82
CA GLN A 224 25.80 -2.26 11.96
C GLN A 224 24.72 -1.20 11.87
N ARG A 225 24.71 -0.26 12.81
CA ARG A 225 23.81 0.88 12.79
C ARG A 225 24.23 1.90 11.74
N LEU A 226 23.33 2.24 10.83
CA LEU A 226 23.60 3.21 9.76
C LEU A 226 23.21 4.63 10.18
N GLN A 227 23.95 5.61 9.63
CA GLN A 227 23.64 7.03 9.77
C GLN A 227 22.91 7.52 8.53
N PRO A 228 21.76 8.21 8.67
CA PRO A 228 21.02 8.71 7.53
C PRO A 228 21.66 9.97 6.94
N THR A 229 21.55 10.14 5.61
CA THR A 229 21.81 11.41 4.91
C THR A 229 20.55 12.27 4.79
N LYS A 230 19.37 11.63 4.88
CA LYS A 230 18.05 12.26 4.89
C LYS A 230 17.17 11.57 5.93
N TYR A 231 16.40 12.32 6.72
CA TYR A 231 15.61 11.74 7.82
C TYR A 231 14.29 12.46 8.10
N GLU A 232 13.36 12.36 7.16
CA GLU A 232 12.01 12.90 7.29
C GLU A 232 11.07 11.90 8.01
N LYS A 233 10.10 12.40 8.80
CA LYS A 233 9.38 11.58 9.80
C LYS A 233 7.89 11.41 9.53
N ASN A 234 7.32 12.11 8.56
CA ASN A 234 5.91 11.91 8.21
C ASN A 234 5.75 10.81 7.16
N PHE A 235 4.51 10.37 6.98
CA PHE A 235 4.15 9.41 5.94
C PHE A 235 4.50 9.92 4.54
N GLU A 236 4.86 9.00 3.64
CA GLU A 236 5.20 9.29 2.24
C GLU A 236 6.40 10.25 2.06
N GLU A 237 7.14 10.48 3.15
CA GLU A 237 8.47 11.10 3.17
C GLU A 237 9.55 10.01 3.28
N PHE A 238 10.82 10.41 3.15
CA PHE A 238 11.92 9.45 3.05
C PHE A 238 13.01 9.65 4.09
N LYS A 239 13.51 8.50 4.55
CA LYS A 239 14.76 8.38 5.28
C LYS A 239 15.73 7.60 4.41
N GLU A 240 16.95 8.11 4.23
CA GLU A 240 17.92 7.54 3.29
C GLU A 240 19.23 7.24 4.00
N PHE A 241 19.71 6.01 3.86
CA PHE A 241 20.87 5.46 4.55
C PHE A 241 21.86 4.90 3.52
N PRO A 242 23.02 5.52 3.34
CA PRO A 242 24.07 4.95 2.50
C PRO A 242 24.52 3.60 3.06
N LEU A 243 24.59 2.59 2.20
CA LEU A 243 25.06 1.25 2.48
C LEU A 243 26.36 1.01 1.71
N SER A 244 27.46 0.86 2.44
CA SER A 244 28.75 0.51 1.85
C SER A 244 28.76 -0.96 1.42
N LYS A 245 29.38 -1.24 0.27
CA LYS A 245 29.68 -2.60 -0.21
C LYS A 245 30.44 -3.46 0.79
N ASP A 246 31.23 -2.85 1.68
CA ASP A 246 31.99 -3.56 2.71
C ASP A 246 31.08 -4.29 3.70
N LEU A 247 29.81 -3.87 3.82
CA LEU A 247 28.81 -4.54 4.64
C LEU A 247 28.12 -5.71 3.93
N ILE A 248 28.26 -5.87 2.61
CA ILE A 248 27.54 -6.87 1.80
C ILE A 248 28.49 -7.71 0.94
N THR A 249 29.70 -7.99 1.44
CA THR A 249 30.77 -8.67 0.69
C THR A 249 30.41 -10.07 0.19
N ASP A 250 29.42 -10.73 0.79
CA ASP A 250 28.89 -12.03 0.36
C ASP A 250 27.59 -11.92 -0.48
N GLY A 251 27.24 -10.70 -0.89
CA GLY A 251 26.02 -10.40 -1.65
C GLY A 251 24.73 -10.54 -0.83
N LYS A 252 24.82 -10.55 0.51
CA LYS A 252 23.67 -10.65 1.41
C LYS A 252 23.52 -9.42 2.28
N LEU A 253 22.27 -9.03 2.50
CA LEU A 253 21.92 -7.91 3.36
C LEU A 253 20.78 -8.28 4.28
N LYS A 254 20.99 -8.16 5.58
CA LYS A 254 19.96 -8.18 6.60
C LYS A 254 19.69 -6.76 7.09
N ILE A 255 18.44 -6.33 6.95
CA ILE A 255 17.95 -5.07 7.50
C ILE A 255 17.12 -5.36 8.75
N SER A 256 17.38 -4.62 9.83
CA SER A 256 16.56 -4.62 11.03
C SER A 256 16.42 -3.21 11.60
N PHE A 257 15.40 -2.97 12.41
CA PHE A 257 15.17 -1.67 13.05
C PHE A 257 15.18 -1.83 14.57
N ASP A 258 15.99 -1.02 15.27
CA ASP A 258 15.95 -0.99 16.74
C ASP A 258 14.63 -0.34 17.20
N LYS A 259 14.03 -0.86 18.27
CA LYS A 259 12.80 -0.28 18.85
C LYS A 259 13.12 1.10 19.46
N PRO A 260 12.47 2.20 19.04
CA PRO A 260 12.62 3.49 19.70
C PRO A 260 11.92 3.49 21.08
N ASP A 261 12.37 4.36 21.98
CA ASP A 261 11.76 4.53 23.30
C ASP A 261 10.44 5.32 23.21
N GLU A 262 9.36 4.60 22.93
CA GLU A 262 8.03 5.15 22.64
C GLU A 262 6.90 4.44 23.39
N GLU A 263 7.24 3.71 24.46
CA GLU A 263 6.24 2.98 25.27
C GLU A 263 5.26 3.92 25.98
N HIS A 264 5.67 5.17 26.17
CA HIS A 264 4.84 6.25 26.69
C HIS A 264 3.81 6.77 25.66
N LEU A 265 3.92 6.41 24.38
CA LEU A 265 3.00 6.81 23.33
C LEU A 265 1.89 5.76 23.13
N ASN A 266 0.72 6.23 22.70
CA ASN A 266 -0.28 5.34 22.14
C ASN A 266 0.32 4.64 20.90
N TRP A 267 0.09 3.33 20.75
CA TRP A 267 0.62 2.54 19.62
C TRP A 267 0.29 3.15 18.24
N ARG A 268 -0.85 3.83 18.10
CA ARG A 268 -1.23 4.55 16.85
C ARG A 268 -0.32 5.74 16.53
N LYS A 269 0.50 6.19 17.48
CA LYS A 269 1.50 7.26 17.34
C LYS A 269 2.94 6.75 17.35
N GLN A 270 3.14 5.45 17.53
CA GLN A 270 4.47 4.85 17.53
C GLN A 270 5.05 4.79 16.10
N SER A 271 6.36 4.76 16.05
CA SER A 271 7.14 4.65 14.84
C SER A 271 6.88 3.34 14.11
N ARG A 272 6.84 3.41 12.77
CA ARG A 272 6.54 2.26 11.92
C ARG A 272 7.14 2.42 10.53
N VAL A 273 7.39 1.28 9.88
CA VAL A 273 7.96 1.20 8.53
C VAL A 273 6.90 0.63 7.59
N THR A 274 6.69 1.31 6.46
CA THR A 274 5.71 0.91 5.44
C THR A 274 6.37 0.33 4.19
N ASP A 275 7.47 0.95 3.75
CA ASP A 275 8.15 0.63 2.51
C ASP A 275 9.67 0.70 2.69
N VAL A 276 10.38 -0.22 2.03
CA VAL A 276 11.85 -0.23 1.98
C VAL A 276 12.31 -0.40 0.54
N TRP A 277 13.27 0.41 0.12
CA TRP A 277 14.01 0.23 -1.13
C TRP A 277 15.48 -0.01 -0.83
N VAL A 278 16.11 -0.87 -1.61
CA VAL A 278 17.55 -1.06 -1.66
C VAL A 278 18.01 -0.69 -3.06
N ILE A 279 18.55 0.52 -3.22
CA ILE A 279 18.79 1.16 -4.52
C ILE A 279 20.28 1.10 -4.85
N LYS A 280 20.65 0.41 -5.93
CA LYS A 280 22.04 0.35 -6.41
C LYS A 280 22.52 1.74 -6.84
N GLN A 281 23.74 2.12 -6.47
CA GLN A 281 24.37 3.41 -6.82
C GLN A 281 25.37 3.28 -7.97
#